data_AF-A0A1V5P827-F1
#
_entry.id   AF-A0A1V5P827-F1
#
_cell.length_a   1.000
_cell.length_b   1.000
_cell.length_c   1.000
_cell.angle_alpha   90.00
_cell.angle_beta   90.00
_cell.angle_gamma   90.00
#
_symmetry.space_group_name_H-M   'P 1'
#
loop_
_entity.id
_entity.type
_entity.pdbx_description
1 polymer ?
#
loop_
_entity_poly.entity_id
_entity_poly.type
_entity_poly.pdbx_seq_one_letter_code
_entity_poly.pdbx_strand_id
1 'polypeptide(L)'
;MEPVEVIICHIQTIFSNNLDSFIGIQITEALLDDFMVICPNKVLAIRKNLSLAKICRIFKHLVSEWIPLTNPEFILTSIYIISCEEKNPTSIYEKLRKNLIPLIFSAYETNLDIISCFTVSYVVEEMLIKFSRKTEAGYSLNIPFSIKEKLFKAALQLLYRYGIKQKAFLFCSSQVRPLLLLALRESFPDLRIFSYDEIPSGFSIHFHGEFTI
;
A
#
# COMPACT_ATOMS: atom_id res chain seq x y z
N MET A 1 21.63 21.27 -2.82
CA MET A 1 20.37 21.25 -3.59
C MET A 1 20.02 22.69 -3.88
N GLU A 2 19.89 23.03 -5.15
CA GLU A 2 19.39 24.33 -5.58
C GLU A 2 17.97 24.53 -5.04
N PRO A 3 17.53 25.77 -4.70
CA PRO A 3 16.19 26.03 -4.17
C PRO A 3 15.06 25.42 -5.03
N VAL A 4 15.25 25.41 -6.35
CA VAL A 4 14.32 24.81 -7.31
C VAL A 4 14.22 23.29 -7.16
N GLU A 5 15.34 22.60 -6.92
CA GLU A 5 15.36 21.14 -6.71
C GLU A 5 14.62 20.75 -5.43
N VAL A 6 14.76 21.56 -4.38
CA VAL A 6 14.05 21.36 -3.11
C VAL A 6 12.53 21.48 -3.32
N ILE A 7 12.09 22.49 -4.08
CA ILE A 7 10.68 22.69 -4.40
C ILE A 7 10.14 21.54 -5.24
N ILE A 8 10.87 21.09 -6.27
CA ILE A 8 10.48 19.95 -7.12
C ILE A 8 10.33 18.69 -6.27
N CYS A 9 11.30 18.39 -5.41
CA CYS A 9 11.25 17.24 -4.52
C CYS A 9 10.01 17.31 -3.60
N HIS A 10 9.73 18.49 -3.03
CA HIS A 10 8.56 18.66 -2.16
C HIS A 10 7.24 18.47 -2.90
N ILE A 11 7.12 19.00 -4.13
CA ILE A 11 5.95 18.79 -4.99
C ILE A 11 5.79 17.31 -5.34
N GLN A 12 6.88 16.62 -5.69
CA GLN A 12 6.85 15.18 -5.96
C GLN A 12 6.38 14.38 -4.75
N THR A 13 6.83 14.72 -3.54
CA THR A 13 6.37 14.08 -2.30
C THR A 13 4.87 14.32 -2.08
N ILE A 14 4.41 15.57 -2.15
CA ILE A 14 2.98 15.90 -1.97
C ILE A 14 2.13 15.18 -3.01
N PHE A 15 2.56 15.19 -4.28
CA PHE A 15 1.83 14.54 -5.36
C PHE A 15 1.74 13.03 -5.13
N SER A 16 2.87 12.40 -4.79
CA SER A 16 2.94 10.96 -4.56
C SER A 16 2.08 10.51 -3.37
N ASN A 17 2.00 11.33 -2.32
CA ASN A 17 1.18 11.07 -1.13
C ASN A 17 -0.32 11.14 -1.40
N ASN A 18 -0.74 11.75 -2.51
CA ASN A 18 -2.14 12.00 -2.84
C ASN A 18 -2.55 11.39 -4.20
N LEU A 19 -1.77 10.46 -4.76
CA LEU A 19 -2.02 9.86 -6.09
C LEU A 19 -3.41 9.21 -6.22
N ASP A 20 -3.90 8.63 -5.13
CA ASP A 20 -5.21 7.98 -5.05
C ASP A 20 -6.39 8.95 -5.26
N SER A 21 -6.20 10.23 -4.90
CA SER A 21 -7.16 11.30 -5.17
C SER A 21 -7.23 11.64 -6.67
N PHE A 22 -6.11 11.51 -7.37
CA PHE A 22 -6.01 11.80 -8.80
C PHE A 22 -6.52 10.66 -9.68
N ILE A 23 -6.45 9.39 -9.26
CA ILE A 23 -6.95 8.28 -10.08
C ILE A 23 -8.48 8.29 -10.14
N GLY A 24 -9.06 8.98 -11.13
CA GLY A 24 -10.48 8.95 -11.44
C GLY A 24 -10.88 7.81 -12.39
N ILE A 25 -12.18 7.69 -12.67
CA ILE A 25 -12.69 6.79 -13.70
C ILE A 25 -12.10 7.14 -15.07
N GLN A 26 -12.06 8.43 -15.41
CA GLN A 26 -11.51 8.91 -16.69
C GLN A 26 -10.02 8.61 -16.84
N ILE A 27 -9.23 8.85 -15.79
CA ILE A 27 -7.79 8.55 -15.78
C ILE A 27 -7.56 7.04 -15.85
N THR A 28 -8.40 6.24 -15.18
CA THR A 28 -8.35 4.78 -15.30
C THR A 28 -8.62 4.34 -16.73
N GLU A 29 -9.61 4.95 -17.40
CA GLU A 29 -9.92 4.63 -18.80
C GLU A 29 -8.74 4.97 -19.72
N ALA A 30 -8.17 6.18 -19.59
CA ALA A 30 -6.99 6.59 -20.35
C ALA A 30 -5.79 5.65 -20.13
N LEU A 31 -5.52 5.25 -18.88
CA LEU A 31 -4.48 4.27 -18.58
C LEU A 31 -4.76 2.92 -19.23
N LEU A 32 -6.01 2.46 -19.22
CA LEU A 32 -6.38 1.21 -19.88
C LEU A 32 -6.26 1.30 -21.40
N ASP A 33 -6.52 2.46 -21.99
CA ASP A 33 -6.34 2.70 -23.43
C ASP A 33 -4.85 2.68 -23.80
N ASP A 34 -3.98 3.29 -23.00
CA ASP A 34 -2.52 3.20 -23.17
C ASP A 34 -2.05 1.74 -23.04
N PHE A 35 -2.56 1.01 -22.05
CA PHE A 35 -2.23 -0.42 -21.88
C PHE A 35 -2.80 -1.29 -22.99
N MET A 36 -3.89 -0.88 -23.64
CA MET A 36 -4.50 -1.60 -24.76
C MET A 36 -3.54 -1.66 -25.96
N VAL A 37 -2.69 -0.64 -26.14
CA VAL A 37 -1.65 -0.63 -27.18
C VAL A 37 -0.57 -1.68 -26.90
N ILE A 38 -0.26 -1.94 -25.62
CA ILE A 38 0.84 -2.81 -25.19
C ILE A 38 0.38 -4.27 -25.04
N CYS A 39 -0.74 -4.51 -24.34
CA CYS A 39 -1.22 -5.85 -23.98
C CYS A 39 -2.76 -5.97 -24.12
N PRO A 40 -3.30 -5.84 -25.36
CA PRO A 40 -4.75 -5.72 -25.60
C PRO A 40 -5.57 -6.89 -25.06
N ASN A 41 -5.04 -8.12 -25.19
CA ASN A 41 -5.71 -9.32 -24.72
C ASN A 41 -5.98 -9.30 -23.21
N LYS A 42 -5.07 -8.73 -22.42
CA LYS A 42 -5.20 -8.66 -20.95
C LYS A 42 -6.20 -7.60 -20.53
N VAL A 43 -6.18 -6.43 -21.19
CA VAL A 43 -7.16 -5.36 -20.95
C VAL A 43 -8.58 -5.85 -21.24
N LEU A 44 -8.80 -6.50 -22.38
CA LEU A 44 -10.11 -7.09 -22.73
C LEU A 44 -10.56 -8.15 -21.72
N ALA A 45 -9.64 -9.01 -21.27
CA ALA A 45 -9.96 -10.06 -20.31
C ALA A 45 -10.38 -9.49 -18.94
N ILE A 46 -9.70 -8.43 -18.46
CA ILE A 46 -10.06 -7.77 -17.20
C ILE A 46 -11.38 -7.02 -17.31
N ARG A 47 -11.62 -6.30 -18.42
CA ARG A 47 -12.88 -5.58 -18.63
C ARG A 47 -14.10 -6.52 -18.68
N LYS A 48 -13.91 -7.77 -19.09
CA LYS A 48 -14.96 -8.81 -19.01
C LYS A 48 -15.20 -9.30 -17.57
N ASN A 49 -14.16 -9.32 -16.74
CA ASN A 49 -14.22 -9.86 -15.38
C ASN A 49 -14.58 -8.84 -14.29
N LEU A 50 -14.24 -7.56 -14.50
CA LEU A 50 -14.38 -6.48 -13.54
C LEU A 50 -14.95 -5.23 -14.22
N SER A 51 -15.87 -4.54 -13.53
CA SER A 51 -16.32 -3.22 -13.98
C SER A 51 -15.20 -2.18 -13.87
N LEU A 52 -15.26 -1.15 -14.70
CA LEU A 52 -14.31 -0.03 -14.68
C LEU A 52 -14.16 0.59 -13.29
N ALA A 53 -15.26 0.72 -12.54
CA ALA A 53 -15.25 1.22 -11.17
C ALA A 53 -14.41 0.34 -10.21
N LYS A 54 -14.43 -1.00 -10.39
CA LYS A 54 -13.61 -1.92 -9.60
C LYS A 54 -12.13 -1.83 -9.98
N ILE A 55 -11.83 -1.73 -11.28
CA ILE A 55 -10.46 -1.55 -11.78
C ILE A 55 -9.88 -0.25 -11.23
N CYS A 56 -10.65 0.85 -11.31
CA CYS A 56 -10.27 2.15 -10.77
C CYS A 56 -9.93 2.06 -9.27
N ARG A 57 -10.75 1.35 -8.47
CA ARG A 57 -10.47 1.11 -7.05
C ARG A 57 -9.18 0.31 -6.83
N ILE A 58 -8.92 -0.72 -7.62
CA ILE A 58 -7.68 -1.50 -7.53
C ILE A 58 -6.47 -0.61 -7.85
N PHE A 59 -6.54 0.20 -8.90
CA PHE A 59 -5.47 1.14 -9.26
C PHE A 59 -5.24 2.19 -8.18
N LYS A 60 -6.31 2.71 -7.56
CA LYS A 60 -6.20 3.58 -6.38
C LYS A 60 -5.42 2.91 -5.25
N HIS A 61 -5.76 1.66 -4.92
CA HIS A 61 -5.04 0.95 -3.86
C HIS A 61 -3.55 0.77 -4.20
N LEU A 62 -3.23 0.37 -5.44
CA LEU A 62 -1.86 0.25 -5.93
C LEU A 62 -1.07 1.54 -5.73
N VAL A 63 -1.59 2.68 -6.22
CA VAL A 63 -0.86 3.95 -6.13
C VAL A 63 -0.84 4.53 -4.71
N SER A 64 -1.88 4.29 -3.90
CA SER A 64 -1.92 4.71 -2.48
C SER A 64 -0.84 4.05 -1.63
N GLU A 65 -0.38 2.86 -2.06
CA GLU A 65 0.73 2.16 -1.44
C GLU A 65 2.00 2.21 -2.30
N TRP A 66 2.03 3.16 -3.24
CA TRP A 66 3.15 3.52 -4.09
C TRP A 66 3.70 2.37 -4.91
N ILE A 67 2.80 1.53 -5.39
CA ILE A 67 3.11 0.47 -6.32
C ILE A 67 3.04 1.09 -7.73
N PRO A 68 4.17 1.22 -8.44
CA PRO A 68 4.18 1.84 -9.76
C PRO A 68 3.41 0.98 -10.77
N LEU A 69 2.67 1.63 -11.67
CA LEU A 69 1.94 0.99 -12.76
C LEU A 69 2.79 0.81 -14.04
N THR A 70 4.10 0.66 -13.89
CA THR A 70 5.08 0.70 -14.98
C THR A 70 5.16 -0.59 -15.80
N ASN A 71 4.77 -1.73 -15.24
CA ASN A 71 4.70 -3.01 -15.93
C ASN A 71 3.24 -3.47 -16.06
N PRO A 72 2.48 -2.94 -17.05
CA PRO A 72 1.07 -3.24 -17.19
C PRO A 72 0.81 -4.72 -17.50
N GLU A 73 1.70 -5.39 -18.23
CA GLU A 73 1.52 -6.81 -18.54
C GLU A 73 1.52 -7.68 -17.28
N PHE A 74 2.47 -7.45 -16.38
CA PHE A 74 2.53 -8.16 -15.10
C PHE A 74 1.34 -7.81 -14.21
N ILE A 75 1.06 -6.52 -14.01
CA ILE A 75 0.00 -6.04 -13.12
C ILE A 75 -1.37 -6.53 -13.59
N LEU A 76 -1.71 -6.35 -14.87
CA LEU A 76 -2.98 -6.77 -15.43
C LEU A 76 -3.11 -8.30 -15.41
N THR A 77 -2.05 -9.05 -15.71
CA THR A 77 -2.10 -10.52 -15.63
C THR A 77 -2.39 -10.98 -14.20
N SER A 78 -1.70 -10.41 -13.21
CA SER A 78 -1.93 -10.77 -11.81
C SER A 78 -3.34 -10.38 -11.34
N ILE A 79 -3.84 -9.20 -11.74
CA ILE A 79 -5.23 -8.80 -11.45
C ILE A 79 -6.21 -9.79 -12.09
N TYR A 80 -6.00 -10.17 -13.34
CA TYR A 80 -6.89 -11.08 -14.06
C TYR A 80 -7.01 -12.44 -13.35
N ILE A 81 -5.88 -13.06 -13.01
CA ILE A 81 -5.85 -14.38 -12.35
C ILE A 81 -6.66 -14.34 -11.04
N ILE A 82 -6.41 -13.34 -10.21
CA ILE A 82 -7.11 -13.21 -8.91
C ILE A 82 -8.60 -12.87 -9.13
N SER A 83 -8.90 -12.07 -10.16
CA SER A 83 -10.27 -11.64 -10.47
C SER A 83 -11.20 -12.77 -10.93
N CYS A 84 -10.66 -13.93 -11.32
CA CYS A 84 -11.45 -15.09 -11.68
C CYS A 84 -12.19 -15.67 -10.47
N GLU A 85 -11.59 -15.62 -9.28
CA GLU A 85 -12.14 -16.20 -8.05
C GLU A 85 -12.66 -15.14 -7.07
N GLU A 86 -12.07 -13.95 -7.07
CA GLU A 86 -12.41 -12.86 -6.15
C GLU A 86 -12.87 -11.63 -6.95
N LYS A 87 -13.94 -10.97 -6.49
CA LYS A 87 -14.53 -9.82 -7.18
C LYS A 87 -14.51 -8.54 -6.34
N ASN A 88 -14.12 -8.63 -5.06
CA ASN A 88 -13.95 -7.48 -4.20
C ASN A 88 -12.58 -6.82 -4.48
N PRO A 89 -12.54 -5.50 -4.77
CA PRO A 89 -11.31 -4.81 -5.14
C PRO A 89 -10.25 -4.80 -4.02
N THR A 90 -10.66 -4.63 -2.77
CA THR A 90 -9.78 -4.64 -1.59
C THR A 90 -9.14 -6.03 -1.43
N SER A 91 -9.95 -7.10 -1.49
CA SER A 91 -9.45 -8.48 -1.43
C SER A 91 -8.52 -8.83 -2.59
N ILE A 92 -8.86 -8.38 -3.82
CA ILE A 92 -7.98 -8.56 -4.99
C ILE A 92 -6.65 -7.90 -4.72
N TYR A 93 -6.67 -6.65 -4.23
CA TYR A 93 -5.47 -5.87 -3.97
C TYR A 93 -4.57 -6.50 -2.90
N GLU A 94 -5.11 -6.99 -1.78
CA GLU A 94 -4.32 -7.70 -0.75
C GLU A 94 -3.63 -8.95 -1.32
N LYS A 95 -4.34 -9.74 -2.13
CA LYS A 95 -3.77 -10.93 -2.78
C LYS A 95 -2.73 -10.55 -3.83
N LEU A 96 -2.98 -9.47 -4.58
CA LEU A 96 -2.10 -8.96 -5.63
C LEU A 96 -0.77 -8.49 -5.04
N ARG A 97 -0.79 -7.85 -3.87
CA ARG A 97 0.39 -7.26 -3.23
C ARG A 97 1.52 -8.27 -3.04
N LYS A 98 1.20 -9.51 -2.64
CA LYS A 98 2.20 -10.60 -2.50
C LYS A 98 2.95 -10.87 -3.82
N ASN A 99 2.26 -10.77 -4.95
CA ASN A 99 2.88 -10.95 -6.26
C ASN A 99 3.71 -9.73 -6.68
N LEU A 100 3.37 -8.54 -6.16
CA LEU A 100 4.03 -7.28 -6.52
C LEU A 100 5.22 -6.93 -5.61
N ILE A 101 5.53 -7.74 -4.59
CA ILE A 101 6.68 -7.53 -3.69
C ILE A 101 7.96 -7.22 -4.46
N PRO A 102 8.38 -7.98 -5.49
CA PRO A 102 9.63 -7.68 -6.20
C PRO A 102 9.64 -6.28 -6.83
N LEU A 103 8.49 -5.82 -7.32
CA LEU A 103 8.31 -4.51 -7.92
C LEU A 103 8.21 -3.39 -6.87
N ILE A 104 7.70 -3.70 -5.68
CA ILE A 104 7.72 -2.77 -4.54
C ILE A 104 9.14 -2.58 -4.05
N PHE A 105 9.87 -3.67 -3.84
CA PHE A 105 11.21 -3.66 -3.24
C PHE A 105 12.30 -3.18 -4.21
N SER A 106 12.17 -3.41 -5.52
CA SER A 106 13.12 -2.87 -6.52
C SER A 106 13.21 -1.34 -6.49
N ALA A 107 12.15 -0.65 -6.09
CA ALA A 107 12.17 0.80 -5.87
C ALA A 107 13.00 1.24 -4.65
N TYR A 108 13.39 0.30 -3.78
CA TYR A 108 14.21 0.51 -2.59
C TYR A 108 15.59 -0.17 -2.68
N GLU A 109 15.91 -0.87 -3.78
CA GLU A 109 17.19 -1.58 -4.02
C GLU A 109 18.38 -0.63 -4.31
N THR A 110 18.36 0.59 -3.79
CA THR A 110 19.52 1.48 -3.85
C THR A 110 20.46 1.14 -2.70
N ASN A 111 21.45 0.30 -3.02
CA ASN A 111 22.50 -0.23 -2.14
C ASN A 111 22.00 -1.24 -1.11
N LEU A 112 22.92 -2.09 -0.62
CA LEU A 112 22.75 -3.15 0.38
C LEU A 112 22.30 -2.62 1.76
N ASP A 113 21.29 -1.76 1.78
CA ASP A 113 20.82 -1.05 2.95
C ASP A 113 19.91 -1.97 3.75
N ILE A 114 20.36 -2.22 4.98
CA ILE A 114 19.55 -2.85 6.01
C ILE A 114 18.27 -2.05 6.17
N ILE A 115 17.13 -2.65 5.85
CA ILE A 115 15.84 -1.98 5.99
C ILE A 115 15.57 -1.85 7.49
N SER A 116 15.50 -0.60 7.96
CA SER A 116 15.16 -0.29 9.35
C SER A 116 13.66 -0.46 9.55
N CYS A 117 13.32 -1.47 10.35
CA CYS A 117 11.95 -1.96 10.48
C CYS A 117 11.47 -1.92 11.93
N PHE A 118 10.15 -1.87 12.09
CA PHE A 118 9.45 -2.02 13.34
C PHE A 118 8.43 -3.15 13.22
N THR A 119 8.20 -3.87 14.32
CA THR A 119 7.10 -4.83 14.40
C THR A 119 5.90 -4.18 15.07
N VAL A 120 4.69 -4.64 14.76
CA VAL A 120 3.49 -4.26 15.52
C VAL A 120 3.33 -5.20 16.70
N SER A 121 3.05 -4.65 17.88
CA SER A 121 2.83 -5.48 19.05
C SER A 121 1.58 -6.32 18.95
N TYR A 122 1.63 -7.53 19.52
CA TYR A 122 0.51 -8.46 19.55
C TYR A 122 -0.76 -7.81 20.14
N VAL A 123 -0.61 -6.97 21.17
CA VAL A 123 -1.73 -6.24 21.81
C VAL A 123 -2.41 -5.28 20.82
N VAL A 124 -1.62 -4.58 20.00
CA VAL A 124 -2.15 -3.71 18.94
C VAL A 124 -2.84 -4.54 17.86
N GLU A 125 -2.24 -5.65 17.46
CA GLU A 125 -2.82 -6.57 16.47
C GLU A 125 -4.19 -7.11 16.90
N GLU A 126 -4.29 -7.67 18.12
CA GLU A 126 -5.56 -8.15 18.67
C GLU A 126 -6.61 -7.06 18.79
N MET A 127 -6.20 -5.86 19.23
CA MET A 127 -7.09 -4.71 19.32
C MET A 127 -7.67 -4.36 17.94
N LEU A 128 -6.84 -4.29 16.90
CA LEU A 128 -7.30 -3.97 15.55
C LEU A 128 -8.27 -5.04 15.04
N ILE A 129 -7.96 -6.31 15.26
CA ILE A 129 -8.84 -7.43 14.89
C ILE A 129 -10.19 -7.31 15.61
N LYS A 130 -10.18 -7.05 16.93
CA LYS A 130 -11.39 -6.93 17.76
C LYS A 130 -12.33 -5.82 17.28
N PHE A 131 -11.78 -4.69 16.82
CA PHE A 131 -12.56 -3.56 16.31
C PHE A 131 -12.82 -3.62 14.80
N SER A 132 -12.33 -4.67 14.13
CA SER A 132 -12.57 -4.88 12.71
C SER A 132 -13.88 -5.63 12.45
N ARG A 133 -14.52 -5.30 11.35
CA ARG A 133 -15.59 -6.12 10.75
C ARG A 133 -15.32 -6.29 9.27
N LYS A 134 -15.36 -7.54 8.82
CA LYS A 134 -15.35 -7.84 7.39
C LYS A 134 -16.72 -7.50 6.81
N THR A 135 -16.71 -6.75 5.71
CA THR A 135 -17.89 -6.28 4.98
C THR A 135 -17.77 -6.71 3.52
N GLU A 136 -18.85 -6.61 2.75
CA GLU A 136 -18.82 -6.86 1.30
C GLU A 136 -17.90 -5.90 0.55
N ALA A 137 -17.63 -4.71 1.13
CA ALA A 137 -16.72 -3.71 0.59
C ALA A 137 -15.24 -3.95 0.97
N GLY A 138 -14.95 -4.91 1.87
CA GLY A 138 -13.60 -5.19 2.38
C GLY A 138 -13.58 -5.14 3.90
N TYR A 139 -12.63 -4.42 4.48
CA TYR A 139 -12.52 -4.26 5.93
C TYR A 139 -13.13 -2.93 6.38
N SER A 140 -13.88 -2.97 7.47
CA SER A 140 -14.31 -1.76 8.20
C SER A 140 -13.71 -1.80 9.60
N LEU A 141 -13.29 -0.64 10.07
CA LEU A 141 -12.59 -0.50 11.34
C LEU A 141 -13.31 0.55 12.18
N ASN A 142 -13.89 0.12 13.30
CA ASN A 142 -14.64 1.01 14.18
C ASN A 142 -13.97 1.06 15.55
N ILE A 143 -12.94 1.90 15.64
CA ILE A 143 -12.11 2.06 16.83
C ILE A 143 -12.61 3.26 17.66
N PRO A 144 -12.72 3.12 18.99
CA PRO A 144 -12.97 4.24 19.90
C PRO A 144 -11.97 5.38 19.72
N PHE A 145 -12.43 6.62 19.82
CA PHE A 145 -11.58 7.81 19.66
C PHE A 145 -10.31 7.78 20.52
N SER A 146 -10.41 7.35 21.77
CA SER A 146 -9.29 7.22 22.70
C SER A 146 -8.18 6.28 22.19
N ILE A 147 -8.54 5.21 21.48
CA ILE A 147 -7.58 4.27 20.90
C ILE A 147 -6.99 4.86 19.60
N LYS A 148 -7.81 5.54 18.79
CA LYS A 148 -7.33 6.24 17.58
C LYS A 148 -6.28 7.30 17.93
N GLU A 149 -6.48 8.07 19.01
CA GLU A 149 -5.50 9.04 19.50
C GLU A 149 -4.19 8.38 19.94
N LYS A 150 -4.26 7.23 20.62
CA LYS A 150 -3.06 6.50 21.04
C LYS A 150 -2.27 5.96 19.85
N LEU A 151 -2.95 5.35 18.88
CA LEU A 151 -2.34 4.90 17.61
C LEU A 151 -1.64 6.05 16.90
N PHE A 152 -2.30 7.21 16.82
CA PHE A 152 -1.74 8.40 16.19
C PHE A 152 -0.48 8.89 16.93
N LYS A 153 -0.52 8.97 18.26
CA LYS A 153 0.64 9.36 19.08
C LYS A 153 1.81 8.40 18.93
N ALA A 154 1.54 7.09 18.94
CA ALA A 154 2.57 6.06 18.75
C ALA A 154 3.21 6.16 17.36
N ALA A 155 2.41 6.36 16.31
CA ALA A 155 2.91 6.52 14.94
C ALA A 155 3.76 7.78 14.79
N LEU A 156 3.34 8.89 15.38
CA LEU A 156 4.17 10.10 15.44
C LEU A 156 5.50 9.84 16.14
N GLN A 157 5.50 9.22 17.32
CA GLN A 157 6.73 8.93 18.07
C GLN A 157 7.69 8.03 17.29
N LEU A 158 7.16 7.03 16.59
CA LEU A 158 7.94 6.14 15.74
C LEU A 158 8.64 6.92 14.61
N LEU A 159 7.90 7.80 13.92
CA LEU A 159 8.45 8.65 12.86
C LEU A 159 9.48 9.67 13.39
N TYR A 160 9.24 10.27 14.56
CA TYR A 160 10.19 11.20 15.18
C TYR A 160 11.50 10.54 15.60
N ARG A 161 11.46 9.29 16.11
CA ARG A 161 12.68 8.56 16.53
C ARG A 161 13.64 8.27 15.38
N TYR A 162 13.14 8.04 14.16
CA TYR A 162 13.96 7.64 13.01
C TYR A 162 14.36 8.78 12.08
N GLY A 163 13.87 9.99 12.35
CA GLY A 163 14.18 11.19 11.58
C GLY A 163 13.59 11.16 10.16
N ILE A 164 13.54 12.33 9.54
CA ILE A 164 12.87 12.58 8.25
C ILE A 164 13.56 11.85 7.07
N LYS A 165 14.80 11.35 7.25
CA LYS A 165 15.63 10.84 6.16
C LYS A 165 15.48 9.35 5.86
N GLN A 166 14.94 8.54 6.77
CA GLN A 166 14.73 7.10 6.53
C GLN A 166 13.23 6.79 6.46
N LYS A 167 12.81 6.12 5.38
CA LYS A 167 11.44 5.61 5.26
C LYS A 167 11.28 4.50 6.31
N ALA A 168 10.46 4.72 7.32
CA ALA A 168 10.20 3.72 8.35
C ALA A 168 9.25 2.64 7.79
N PHE A 169 9.64 1.38 7.94
CA PHE A 169 8.86 0.22 7.56
C PHE A 169 8.23 -0.41 8.80
N LEU A 170 6.92 -0.65 8.77
CA LEU A 170 6.18 -1.29 9.83
C LEU A 170 5.71 -2.67 9.36
N PHE A 171 6.05 -3.71 10.10
CA PHE A 171 5.72 -5.10 9.81
C PHE A 171 4.68 -5.62 10.79
N CYS A 172 3.71 -6.36 10.26
CA CYS A 172 2.61 -6.95 11.03
C CYS A 172 2.17 -8.28 10.42
N SER A 173 1.23 -8.97 11.06
CA SER A 173 0.60 -10.15 10.47
C SER A 173 -0.23 -9.81 9.22
N SER A 174 -0.31 -10.75 8.27
CA SER A 174 -1.03 -10.57 7.00
C SER A 174 -2.51 -10.19 7.18
N GLN A 175 -3.14 -10.62 8.28
CA GLN A 175 -4.53 -10.29 8.59
C GLN A 175 -4.70 -8.84 9.09
N VAL A 176 -3.69 -8.32 9.80
CA VAL A 176 -3.74 -7.00 10.44
C VAL A 176 -3.35 -5.88 9.48
N ARG A 177 -2.48 -6.18 8.50
CA ARG A 177 -2.00 -5.23 7.49
C ARG A 177 -3.08 -4.31 6.90
N PRO A 178 -4.22 -4.81 6.34
CA PRO A 178 -5.27 -3.94 5.81
C PRO A 178 -5.94 -3.09 6.90
N LEU A 179 -6.04 -3.58 8.13
CA LEU A 179 -6.65 -2.85 9.25
C LEU A 179 -5.75 -1.69 9.70
N LEU A 180 -4.45 -1.96 9.83
CA LEU A 180 -3.48 -0.95 10.22
C LEU A 180 -3.36 0.13 9.15
N LEU A 181 -3.41 -0.27 7.87
CA LEU A 181 -3.50 0.64 6.73
C LEU A 181 -4.69 1.57 6.86
N LEU A 182 -5.90 1.03 7.08
CA LEU A 182 -7.12 1.84 7.27
C LEU A 182 -7.02 2.79 8.48
N ALA A 183 -6.33 2.38 9.54
CA ALA A 183 -6.19 3.19 10.75
C ALA A 183 -5.24 4.38 10.57
N LEU A 184 -4.14 4.20 9.82
CA LEU A 184 -3.02 5.13 9.80
C LEU A 184 -2.84 5.89 8.48
N ARG A 185 -3.33 5.37 7.34
CA ARG A 185 -3.02 5.92 6.00
C ARG A 185 -3.43 7.39 5.84
N GLU A 186 -4.58 7.78 6.38
CA GLU A 186 -5.08 9.17 6.31
C GLU A 186 -4.13 10.15 7.02
N SER A 187 -3.57 9.75 8.16
CA SER A 187 -2.70 10.59 8.98
C SER A 187 -1.22 10.48 8.62
N PHE A 188 -0.80 9.34 8.06
CA PHE A 188 0.59 8.99 7.81
C PHE A 188 0.76 8.35 6.41
N PRO A 189 0.60 9.12 5.32
CA PRO A 189 0.69 8.60 3.96
C PRO A 189 2.09 8.04 3.61
N ASP A 190 3.13 8.58 4.24
CA ASP A 190 4.53 8.16 4.05
C ASP A 190 4.88 6.86 4.79
N LEU A 191 4.09 6.45 5.78
CA LEU A 191 4.35 5.25 6.56
C LEU A 191 4.10 4.01 5.70
N ARG A 192 5.11 3.15 5.59
CA ARG A 192 5.03 1.92 4.80
C ARG A 192 4.71 0.74 5.70
N ILE A 193 3.63 0.04 5.37
CA ILE A 193 3.12 -1.09 6.14
C ILE A 193 3.23 -2.35 5.28
N PHE A 194 3.87 -3.37 5.83
CA PHE A 194 4.08 -4.65 5.19
C PHE A 194 3.63 -5.79 6.11
N SER A 195 3.29 -6.92 5.51
CA SER A 195 3.14 -8.16 6.27
C SER A 195 4.45 -8.93 6.39
N TYR A 196 4.58 -9.81 7.37
CA TYR A 196 5.77 -10.68 7.49
C TYR A 196 5.97 -11.57 6.25
N ASP A 197 4.88 -12.01 5.61
CA ASP A 197 4.91 -12.77 4.36
C ASP A 197 5.43 -11.94 3.17
N GLU A 198 5.48 -10.60 3.32
CA GLU A 198 5.92 -9.69 2.27
C GLU A 198 7.42 -9.41 2.30
N ILE A 199 8.17 -10.09 3.16
CA ILE A 199 9.63 -9.95 3.28
C ILE A 199 10.31 -10.75 2.16
N PRO A 200 10.95 -10.10 1.18
CA PRO A 200 11.75 -10.80 0.18
C PRO A 200 12.96 -11.50 0.80
N SER A 201 13.26 -12.72 0.34
CA SER A 201 14.32 -13.59 0.88
C SER A 201 15.74 -13.03 0.75
N GLY A 202 15.96 -12.04 -0.11
CA GLY A 202 17.26 -11.42 -0.35
C GLY A 202 17.58 -10.18 0.50
N PHE A 203 16.65 -9.73 1.35
CA PHE A 203 16.81 -8.48 2.10
C PHE A 203 17.22 -8.72 3.55
N SER A 204 18.26 -8.00 4.00
CA SER A 204 18.61 -7.96 5.41
C SER A 204 17.72 -6.96 6.14
N ILE A 205 16.89 -7.44 7.05
CA ILE A 205 16.00 -6.62 7.88
C ILE A 205 16.60 -6.50 9.27
N HIS A 206 16.60 -5.28 9.82
CA HIS A 206 16.91 -5.05 11.22
C HIS A 206 15.71 -4.43 11.93
N PHE A 207 15.21 -5.13 12.94
CA PHE A 207 14.10 -4.67 13.77
C PHE A 207 14.63 -3.82 14.92
N HIS A 208 14.23 -2.56 14.94
CA HIS A 208 14.69 -1.59 15.95
C HIS A 208 13.77 -1.49 17.17
N GLY A 209 12.60 -2.12 17.09
CA GLY A 209 11.66 -2.16 18.20
C GLY A 209 10.25 -2.49 17.76
N GLU A 210 9.33 -2.30 18.70
CA GLU A 210 7.93 -2.68 18.57
C GLU A 210 7.03 -1.43 18.68
N PHE A 211 5.99 -1.41 17.85
CA PHE A 211 4.92 -0.41 17.84
C PHE A 211 3.84 -0.78 18.85
N THR A 212 3.71 0.04 19.89
CA THR A 212 2.83 -0.16 21.05
C THR A 212 2.02 1.10 21.35
N ILE A 213 0.86 0.96 22.03
CA ILE A 213 -0.10 2.04 22.34
C ILE A 213 -0.62 1.99 23.79
#